data_AF-A0A0N8REA2-F1
#
_entry.id   AF-A0A0N8REA2-F1
#
_cell.length_a   1.000
_cell.length_b   1.000
_cell.length_c   1.000
_cell.angle_alpha   90.00
_cell.angle_beta   90.00
_cell.angle_gamma   90.00
#
_symmetry.space_group_name_H-M   'P 1'
#
loop_
_entity.id
_entity.type
_entity.pdbx_description
1 polymer ?
#
loop_
_entity_poly.entity_id
_entity_poly.type
_entity_poly.pdbx_seq_one_letter_code
_entity_poly.pdbx_strand_id
1 'polypeptide(L)'
;MFADWAPEVRYLIAQTQIAGVKPTDISDALIRSFIGWFVAKQNTVDTSAGWCNRLVGWYVKERAKGSLSADEEAPAGGDWASKGVVL
;
A
#
# COMPACT_ATOMS: atom_id res chain seq x y z
N MET A 1 -13.29 -6.28 10.44
CA MET A 1 -12.22 -7.11 9.84
C MET A 1 -12.36 -8.53 10.36
N PHE A 2 -12.02 -9.54 9.57
CA PHE A 2 -12.03 -10.95 9.97
C PHE A 2 -10.64 -11.57 9.83
N ALA A 3 -10.35 -12.63 10.59
CA ALA A 3 -9.02 -13.24 10.62
C ALA A 3 -8.66 -14.00 9.34
N ASP A 4 -9.66 -14.48 8.62
CA ASP A 4 -9.59 -15.19 7.34
C ASP A 4 -9.76 -14.26 6.13
N TRP A 5 -9.84 -12.94 6.36
CA TRP A 5 -9.99 -11.97 5.28
C TRP A 5 -8.79 -12.02 4.33
N ALA A 6 -9.09 -11.96 3.03
CA ALA A 6 -8.11 -11.79 1.97
C ALA A 6 -8.52 -10.61 1.07
N PRO A 7 -7.55 -9.82 0.55
CA PRO A 7 -7.86 -8.74 -0.37
C PRO A 7 -8.43 -9.28 -1.68
N GLU A 8 -9.56 -8.74 -2.12
CA GLU A 8 -10.10 -9.06 -3.43
C GLU A 8 -9.21 -8.42 -4.52
N VAL A 9 -8.67 -9.26 -5.40
CA VAL A 9 -7.65 -8.90 -6.39
C VAL A 9 -8.03 -7.66 -7.21
N ARG A 10 -9.27 -7.58 -7.68
CA ARG A 10 -9.76 -6.45 -8.49
C ARG A 10 -9.66 -5.12 -7.74
N TYR A 11 -10.10 -5.11 -6.49
CA TYR A 11 -10.06 -3.90 -5.68
C TYR A 11 -8.64 -3.58 -5.23
N LEU A 12 -7.83 -4.59 -4.90
CA LEU A 12 -6.44 -4.36 -4.55
C LEU A 12 -5.68 -3.66 -5.68
N ILE A 13 -5.77 -4.19 -6.91
CA ILE A 13 -5.14 -3.59 -8.10
C ILE A 13 -5.59 -2.15 -8.30
N ALA A 14 -6.90 -1.89 -8.24
CA ALA A 14 -7.44 -0.55 -8.42
C ALA A 14 -6.89 0.44 -7.37
N GLN A 15 -6.87 0.05 -6.09
CA GLN A 15 -6.41 0.92 -5.01
C GLN A 15 -4.89 1.13 -5.05
N THR A 16 -4.10 0.10 -5.39
CA THR A 16 -2.65 0.24 -5.55
C THR A 16 -2.29 1.12 -6.73
N GLN A 17 -3.03 1.01 -7.84
CA GLN A 17 -2.82 1.86 -9.02
C GLN A 17 -3.11 3.33 -8.70
N ILE A 18 -4.20 3.62 -7.98
CA ILE A 18 -4.53 4.99 -7.53
C ILE A 18 -3.42 5.56 -6.63
N ALA A 19 -2.82 4.72 -5.78
CA ALA A 19 -1.75 5.13 -4.86
C ALA A 19 -0.34 5.12 -5.46
N GLY A 20 -0.17 4.73 -6.74
CA GLY A 20 1.15 4.60 -7.37
C GLY A 20 2.02 3.48 -6.79
N VAL A 21 1.41 2.44 -6.22
CA VAL A 21 2.06 1.28 -5.61
C VAL A 21 1.96 0.09 -6.57
N LYS A 22 3.01 -0.74 -6.68
CA LYS A 22 2.90 -2.00 -7.40
C LYS A 22 2.16 -3.01 -6.50
N PRO A 23 1.15 -3.75 -6.99
CA PRO A 23 0.44 -4.76 -6.18
C PRO A 23 1.38 -5.80 -5.54
N THR A 24 2.48 -6.11 -6.23
CA THR A 24 3.52 -7.06 -5.79
C THR A 24 4.31 -6.57 -4.57
N ASP A 25 4.31 -5.26 -4.28
CA ASP A 25 5.03 -4.71 -3.13
C ASP A 25 4.29 -4.98 -1.81
N ILE A 26 2.99 -5.31 -1.88
CA ILE A 26 2.17 -5.66 -0.72
C ILE A 26 2.39 -7.14 -0.41
N SER A 27 3.35 -7.42 0.47
CA SER A 27 3.68 -8.78 0.88
C SER A 27 2.61 -9.42 1.77
N ASP A 28 2.52 -10.75 1.74
CA ASP A 28 1.64 -11.52 2.63
C ASP A 28 1.90 -11.23 4.12
N ALA A 29 3.15 -10.95 4.49
CA ALA A 29 3.51 -10.60 5.85
C ALA A 29 2.87 -9.26 6.28
N LEU A 30 2.83 -8.27 5.39
CA LEU A 30 2.17 -6.99 5.64
C LEU A 30 0.64 -7.13 5.68
N ILE A 31 0.08 -8.00 4.85
CA ILE A 31 -1.36 -8.32 4.90
C ILE A 31 -1.71 -8.95 6.26
N ARG A 32 -0.90 -9.92 6.74
CA ARG A 32 -1.11 -10.56 8.04
C ARG A 32 -0.99 -9.59 9.21
N SER A 33 -0.03 -8.67 9.18
CA SER A 33 0.12 -7.65 10.24
C SER A 33 -1.07 -6.67 10.26
N PHE A 34 -1.52 -6.26 9.07
CA PHE A 34 -2.72 -5.43 8.90
C PHE A 34 -3.98 -6.13 9.44
N ILE A 35 -4.18 -7.41 9.09
CA ILE A 35 -5.30 -8.22 9.61
C ILE A 35 -5.21 -8.30 11.14
N GLY A 36 -4.05 -8.66 11.69
CA GLY A 36 -3.87 -8.80 13.14
C GLY A 36 -4.23 -7.52 13.90
N TRP A 37 -3.84 -6.35 13.37
CA TRP A 37 -4.18 -5.07 13.98
C TRP A 37 -5.67 -4.73 13.90
N PHE A 38 -6.31 -4.93 12.73
CA PHE A 38 -7.70 -4.56 12.53
C PHE A 38 -8.70 -5.57 13.11
N VAL A 39 -8.33 -6.84 13.26
CA VAL A 39 -9.16 -7.83 13.97
C VAL A 39 -9.26 -7.49 15.46
N ALA A 40 -8.17 -6.99 16.06
CA ALA A 40 -8.18 -6.51 17.44
C ALA A 40 -9.02 -5.22 17.63
N LYS A 41 -9.34 -4.51 16.54
CA LYS A 41 -10.07 -3.23 16.57
C LYS A 41 -11.56 -3.40 16.25
N GLN A 42 -12.38 -3.59 17.28
CA GLN A 42 -13.79 -3.97 17.18
C GLN A 42 -14.73 -2.97 16.46
N ASN A 43 -14.34 -1.70 16.31
CA ASN A 43 -15.23 -0.66 15.75
C ASN A 43 -14.95 -0.30 14.28
N THR A 44 -14.17 -1.10 13.56
CA THR A 44 -13.90 -0.82 12.13
C THR A 44 -14.58 -1.86 11.25
N VAL A 45 -15.64 -1.40 10.58
CA VAL A 45 -16.35 -2.16 9.54
C VAL A 45 -16.19 -1.41 8.22
N ASP A 46 -15.89 -2.14 7.17
CA ASP A 46 -15.73 -1.58 5.83
C ASP A 46 -16.13 -2.62 4.77
N THR A 47 -16.32 -2.14 3.55
CA THR A 47 -16.53 -2.96 2.35
C THR A 47 -15.24 -3.62 1.90
N SER A 48 -15.31 -4.63 1.02
CA SER A 48 -14.11 -5.26 0.43
C SER A 48 -13.18 -4.23 -0.21
N ALA A 49 -13.73 -3.27 -0.97
CA ALA A 49 -12.96 -2.20 -1.59
C ALA A 49 -12.34 -1.24 -0.57
N GLY A 50 -13.07 -0.89 0.49
CA GLY A 50 -12.57 -0.02 1.55
C GLY A 50 -11.47 -0.66 2.38
N TRP A 51 -11.52 -1.97 2.63
CA TRP A 51 -10.40 -2.70 3.24
C TRP A 51 -9.15 -2.68 2.37
N CYS A 52 -9.27 -2.87 1.05
CA CYS A 52 -8.15 -2.72 0.13
C CYS A 52 -7.57 -1.29 0.15
N ASN A 53 -8.42 -0.26 0.19
CA ASN A 53 -7.95 1.13 0.30
C ASN A 53 -7.16 1.36 1.61
N ARG A 54 -7.69 0.89 2.76
CA ARG A 54 -7.01 0.98 4.05
C ARG A 54 -5.68 0.21 4.07
N LEU A 55 -5.63 -0.97 3.45
CA LEU A 55 -4.41 -1.77 3.33
C LEU A 55 -3.33 -1.02 2.54
N VAL A 56 -3.69 -0.42 1.41
CA VAL A 56 -2.75 0.39 0.62
C VAL A 56 -2.28 1.61 1.41
N GLY A 57 -3.19 2.31 2.10
CA GLY A 57 -2.82 3.42 2.99
C GLY A 57 -1.93 2.99 4.16
N TRP A 58 -2.11 1.77 4.68
CA TRP A 58 -1.26 1.18 5.70
C TRP A 58 0.15 0.92 5.15
N TYR A 59 0.27 0.30 3.98
CA TYR A 59 1.55 0.08 3.29
C TYR A 59 2.33 1.39 3.09
N VAL A 60 1.70 2.43 2.56
CA VAL A 60 2.36 3.73 2.35
C VAL A 60 2.87 4.33 3.65
N LYS A 61 2.11 4.20 4.75
CA LYS A 61 2.54 4.66 6.09
C LYS A 61 3.72 3.86 6.64
N GLU A 62 3.68 2.54 6.53
CA GLU A 62 4.77 1.67 7.00
C GLU A 62 6.06 1.89 6.20
N ARG A 63 5.94 2.15 4.89
CA ARG A 63 7.07 2.53 4.03
C ARG A 63 7.67 3.87 4.47
N ALA A 64 6.83 4.87 4.74
CA ALA A 64 7.27 6.19 5.20
C ALA A 64 7.95 6.15 6.59
N LYS A 65 7.55 5.21 7.46
CA LYS A 65 8.16 4.98 8.78
C LYS A 65 9.47 4.21 8.73
N GLY A 66 9.94 3.80 7.54
CA GLY A 66 11.13 2.95 7.38
C GLY A 66 10.95 1.53 7.94
N SER A 67 9.70 1.12 8.20
CA SER A 67 9.36 -0.18 8.78
C SER A 67 9.40 -1.30 7.74
N LEU A 68 9.31 -0.92 6.46
CA LEU A 68 9.58 -1.77 5.31
C LEU A 68 10.97 -1.40 4.82
N SER A 69 11.94 -2.32 4.96
CA SER A 69 13.24 -2.15 4.31
C SER A 69 13.00 -1.89 2.83
N ALA A 70 13.52 -0.75 2.35
CA ALA A 70 13.53 -0.48 0.93
C ALA A 70 14.41 -1.54 0.29
N ASP A 71 13.79 -2.55 -0.34
CA ASP A 71 14.51 -3.35 -1.31
C ASP A 71 15.07 -2.36 -2.34
N GLU A 72 16.40 -2.34 -2.45
CA GLU A 72 17.14 -1.41 -3.30
C GLU A 72 16.73 -1.61 -4.76
N GLU A 73 15.79 -0.79 -5.23
CA GLU A 73 15.75 -0.41 -6.64
C GLU A 73 16.35 1.00 -6.76
N ALA A 74 17.46 1.05 -7.49
CA ALA A 74 18.37 2.16 -7.75
C ALA A 74 17.74 3.57 -7.79
N PRO A 75 18.51 4.63 -7.48
CA PRO A 75 18.00 5.99 -7.52
C PRO A 75 17.65 6.37 -8.96
N ALA A 76 16.38 6.29 -9.32
CA ALA A 76 15.84 7.14 -10.37
C ALA A 76 15.72 8.56 -9.80
N GLY A 77 16.89 9.19 -9.62
CA GLY A 77 17.00 10.64 -9.55
C GLY A 77 16.52 11.19 -10.89
N GLY A 78 15.21 11.36 -11.00
CA GLY A 78 14.58 12.01 -12.13
C GLY A 78 14.82 13.51 -12.01
N ASP A 79 15.90 13.95 -12.64
CA ASP A 79 16.27 15.33 -12.90
C ASP A 79 15.14 16.03 -13.67
N TRP A 80 14.13 16.50 -12.94
CA TRP A 80 13.02 17.29 -13.48
C TRP A 80 13.45 18.75 -13.73
N ALA A 81 14.65 19.14 -13.27
CA ALA A 81 15.23 20.46 -13.45
C ALA A 81 15.95 20.62 -14.82
N SER A 82 16.25 19.54 -15.53
CA SER A 82 16.98 19.60 -16.82
C SER A 82 16.10 19.65 -18.08
N LYS A 83 14.76 19.68 -17.95
CA LYS A 83 13.89 19.99 -19.10
C LYS A 83 13.69 21.49 -19.21
N GLY A 84 14.67 22.15 -19.86
CA GLY A 84 14.60 23.55 -20.22
C GLY A 84 13.26 23.90 -20.87
N VAL A 85 12.48 24.74 -20.19
CA VAL A 85 11.36 25.46 -20.79
C VAL A 85 11.98 26.59 -21.60
N VAL A 86 11.92 26.48 -22.92
CA VAL A 86 12.09 27.63 -23.81
C VAL A 86 10.72 28.30 -23.89
N LEU A 87 10.63 29.52 -23.35
CA LEU A 87 9.53 30.46 -23.61
C LEU A 87 9.81 31.23 -24.91
#